data_AF-A0A645D943-F1
#
_entry.id   AF-A0A645D943-F1
#
_cell.length_a   1.000
_cell.length_b   1.000
_cell.length_c   1.000
_cell.angle_alpha   90.00
_cell.angle_beta   90.00
_cell.angle_gamma   90.00
#
_symmetry.space_group_name_H-M   'P 1'
#
loop_
_entity.id
_entity.type
_entity.pdbx_description
1 polymer ?
#
loop_
_entity_poly.entity_id
_entity_poly.type
_entity_poly.pdbx_seq_one_letter_code
_entity_poly.pdbx_strand_id
1 'polypeptide(L)'
;MLVELQERDKLVVHPDVSSVVDTILRGFTIQPELRYRDEKDEIHIEKAPVAPSSRNIAQGNRRPGGGTNFADRSGEFDSTPAPRQRSSFEEPAFNRSVENPRAMLGQRKMVRIYPYGVARNRLEQSGHRLGIPLQVVKLVEEADVVMTLRTYYRSRQEPIMNAEARGIPIFVLRANTINQMEQSLAEIFNLPQDTMAADYEAIANQTNSAIQAVLNGQRWVDLPPANAGVRRIQHEMAKEAQLVSQSYGREPNRRVRIFRE
;
A
#
# COMPACT_ATOMS: atom_id res chain seq x y z
N MET A 1 -20.73 6.58 26.42
CA MET A 1 -19.47 6.29 27.12
C MET A 1 -19.36 4.79 27.35
N LEU A 2 -18.26 4.17 26.92
CA LEU A 2 -17.92 2.76 27.15
C LEU A 2 -16.68 2.74 28.03
N VAL A 3 -16.64 1.86 29.03
CA VAL A 3 -15.50 1.69 29.92
C VAL A 3 -15.12 0.23 29.91
N GLU A 4 -13.88 -0.06 29.53
CA GLU A 4 -13.32 -1.41 29.54
C GLU A 4 -12.40 -1.57 30.75
N LEU A 5 -12.65 -2.60 31.55
CA LEU A 5 -11.82 -2.95 32.69
C LEU A 5 -10.72 -3.90 32.22
N GLN A 6 -9.46 -3.44 32.22
CA GLN A 6 -8.33 -4.31 31.87
C GLN A 6 -7.77 -5.03 33.09
N GLU A 7 -7.56 -4.30 34.18
CA GLU A 7 -7.08 -4.84 35.46
C GLU A 7 -7.85 -4.17 36.60
N ARG A 8 -7.79 -4.71 37.83
CA ARG A 8 -8.58 -4.18 38.96
C ARG A 8 -8.39 -2.68 39.20
N ASP A 9 -7.22 -2.15 38.89
CA ASP A 9 -6.86 -0.74 39.08
C ASP A 9 -6.56 0.00 37.75
N LYS A 10 -6.93 -0.58 36.59
CA LYS A 10 -6.66 -0.01 35.26
C LYS A 10 -7.90 -0.07 34.36
N LEU A 11 -8.37 1.11 33.97
CA LEU A 11 -9.59 1.35 33.21
C LEU A 11 -9.28 2.06 31.90
N VAL A 12 -9.89 1.59 30.82
CA VAL A 12 -9.83 2.21 29.51
C VAL A 12 -11.17 2.88 29.26
N VAL A 13 -11.17 4.18 29.00
CA VAL A 13 -12.39 4.98 28.86
C VAL A 13 -12.55 5.47 27.44
N HIS A 14 -13.68 5.13 26.85
CA HIS A 14 -14.16 5.63 25.57
C HIS A 14 -15.30 6.63 25.83
N PRO A 15 -15.03 7.94 25.84
CA PRO A 15 -16.03 8.95 26.18
C PRO A 15 -17.23 8.90 25.21
N ASP A 16 -16.97 8.69 23.92
CA ASP A 16 -17.99 8.57 22.89
C ASP A 16 -17.87 7.25 22.11
N VAL A 17 -18.84 6.38 22.32
CA VAL A 17 -18.86 5.02 21.76
C VAL A 17 -19.19 5.04 20.29
N SER A 18 -20.04 5.98 19.86
CA SER A 18 -20.50 6.06 18.48
C SER A 18 -19.35 6.46 17.56
N SER A 19 -18.55 7.46 17.95
CA SER A 19 -17.34 7.80 17.20
C SER A 19 -16.30 6.69 17.24
N VAL A 20 -16.20 5.93 18.34
CA VAL A 20 -15.26 4.80 18.44
C VAL A 20 -15.64 3.66 17.50
N VAL A 21 -16.90 3.24 17.51
CA VAL A 21 -17.40 2.18 16.64
C VAL A 21 -17.29 2.60 15.18
N ASP A 22 -17.69 3.82 14.85
CA ASP A 22 -17.58 4.35 13.48
C ASP A 22 -16.11 4.45 13.02
N THR A 23 -15.19 4.78 13.91
CA THR A 23 -13.74 4.84 13.61
C THR A 23 -13.11 3.45 13.45
N ILE A 24 -13.54 2.48 14.27
CA ILE A 24 -13.13 1.07 14.17
C ILE A 24 -13.68 0.45 12.88
N LEU A 25 -14.95 0.69 12.55
CA LEU A 25 -15.56 0.25 11.28
C LEU A 25 -14.90 0.90 10.06
N ARG A 26 -14.31 2.08 10.23
CA ARG A 26 -13.49 2.78 9.22
C ARG A 26 -12.02 2.37 9.22
N GLY A 27 -11.62 1.36 10.00
CA GLY A 27 -10.27 0.80 10.01
C GLY A 27 -9.21 1.63 10.73
N PHE A 28 -9.60 2.62 11.53
CA PHE A 28 -8.67 3.43 12.32
C PHE A 28 -8.58 2.92 13.77
N THR A 29 -7.35 2.78 14.30
CA THR A 29 -7.13 2.45 15.71
C THR A 29 -7.17 3.73 16.57
N ILE A 30 -8.15 3.84 17.46
CA ILE A 30 -8.19 4.92 18.46
C ILE A 30 -7.26 4.55 19.61
N GLN A 31 -6.47 5.53 20.07
CA GLN A 31 -5.75 5.43 21.33
C GLN A 31 -6.72 5.86 22.45
N PRO A 32 -7.19 4.94 23.31
CA PRO A 32 -8.23 5.25 24.27
C PRO A 32 -7.70 6.04 25.48
N GLU A 33 -8.58 6.70 26.24
CA GLU A 33 -8.17 7.39 27.47
C GLU A 33 -7.86 6.34 28.55
N LEU A 34 -6.61 6.26 28.99
CA LEU A 34 -6.22 5.35 30.05
C LEU A 34 -6.35 6.04 31.40
N ARG A 35 -7.09 5.42 32.32
CA ARG A 35 -7.20 5.84 33.71
C ARG A 35 -6.72 4.72 34.60
N TYR A 36 -5.72 4.96 35.44
CA TYR A 36 -5.23 3.97 36.38
C TYR A 36 -5.10 4.57 37.77
N ARG A 37 -5.17 3.70 38.78
CA ARG A 37 -5.07 4.06 40.19
C ARG A 37 -3.78 3.50 40.77
N ASP A 38 -3.02 4.33 41.48
CA ASP A 38 -1.74 3.92 42.09
C ASP A 38 -1.92 3.35 43.51
N GLU A 39 -0.83 2.84 44.11
CA GLU A 39 -0.82 2.26 45.47
C GLU A 39 -1.15 3.28 46.59
N LYS A 40 -1.24 4.58 46.27
CA LYS A 40 -1.62 5.66 47.19
C LYS A 40 -3.07 6.12 47.00
N ASP A 41 -3.86 5.40 46.21
CA ASP A 41 -5.27 5.68 45.88
C ASP A 41 -5.45 6.97 45.05
N GLU A 42 -4.40 7.44 44.35
CA GLU A 42 -4.48 8.58 43.43
C GLU A 42 -4.78 8.14 41.99
N ILE A 43 -5.70 8.84 41.31
CA ILE A 43 -6.17 8.52 39.95
C ILE A 43 -5.37 9.31 38.92
N HIS A 44 -4.62 8.62 38.07
CA HIS A 44 -3.88 9.20 36.97
C HIS A 44 -4.66 9.09 35.66
N ILE A 45 -4.85 10.20 34.95
CA ILE A 45 -5.56 10.28 33.67
C ILE A 45 -4.55 10.64 32.58
N GLU A 46 -4.21 9.67 31.73
CA GLU A 46 -3.30 9.90 30.61
C GLU A 46 -4.11 10.08 29.32
N LYS A 47 -4.13 11.32 28.81
CA LYS A 47 -4.83 11.69 27.58
C LYS A 47 -3.80 11.91 26.47
N ALA A 48 -3.94 11.19 25.35
CA ALA A 48 -3.02 11.32 24.23
C ALA A 48 -3.02 12.76 23.64
N PRO A 49 -1.85 13.32 23.29
CA PRO A 49 -1.74 14.69 22.79
C PRO A 49 -2.34 14.83 21.38
N VAL A 50 -3.20 15.84 21.21
CA VAL A 50 -3.75 16.24 19.91
C VAL A 50 -2.64 16.97 19.13
N ALA A 51 -2.11 16.34 18.08
CA ALA A 51 -1.02 16.93 17.29
C ALA A 51 -1.46 18.22 16.54
N PRO A 52 -0.68 19.32 16.62
CA PRO A 52 -1.00 20.58 15.96
C PRO A 52 -0.67 20.57 14.45
N SER A 53 -1.56 21.16 13.65
CA SER A 53 -1.45 21.26 12.19
C SER A 53 -0.42 22.31 11.74
N SER A 54 0.54 21.93 10.90
CA SER A 54 1.51 22.84 10.28
C SER A 54 1.06 23.33 8.89
N ARG A 55 1.39 24.59 8.60
CA ARG A 55 0.96 25.42 7.45
C ARG A 55 1.74 25.15 6.16
N ASN A 56 1.07 25.41 5.04
CA ASN A 56 1.54 25.35 3.66
C ASN A 56 2.65 26.37 3.33
N ILE A 57 3.59 25.99 2.45
CA ILE A 57 4.29 26.92 1.52
C ILE A 57 4.34 26.24 0.15
N ALA A 58 3.78 26.91 -0.86
CA ALA A 58 3.83 26.56 -2.27
C ALA A 58 4.88 27.43 -2.96
N GLN A 59 5.80 26.83 -3.73
CA GLN A 59 6.49 27.54 -4.79
C GLN A 59 6.96 26.56 -5.88
N GLY A 60 6.54 26.85 -7.11
CA GLY A 60 6.68 25.97 -8.26
C GLY A 60 8.07 25.95 -8.87
N ASN A 61 8.29 24.95 -9.74
CA ASN A 61 9.42 24.96 -10.65
C ASN A 61 9.00 24.56 -12.06
N ARG A 62 9.28 25.47 -12.99
CA ARG A 62 9.11 25.38 -14.44
C ARG A 62 10.16 24.41 -15.01
N ARG A 63 9.77 23.60 -15.99
CA ARG A 63 10.70 22.88 -16.88
C ARG A 63 10.75 23.62 -18.23
N PRO A 64 11.92 23.93 -18.79
CA PRO A 64 12.04 24.20 -20.22
C PRO A 64 12.33 22.89 -20.98
N GLY A 65 11.65 22.70 -22.10
CA GLY A 65 12.00 21.73 -23.14
C GLY A 65 12.81 22.40 -24.26
N GLY A 66 13.66 21.61 -24.90
CA GLY A 66 14.44 21.86 -26.12
C GLY A 66 15.38 20.67 -26.29
N GLY A 67 15.22 19.80 -27.29
CA GLY A 67 15.83 19.92 -28.63
C GLY A 67 17.34 19.61 -28.52
N THR A 68 17.96 18.67 -29.23
CA THR A 68 17.82 18.23 -30.62
C THR A 68 18.67 16.97 -30.89
N ASN A 69 18.27 16.21 -31.91
CA ASN A 69 19.03 15.51 -32.96
C ASN A 69 20.28 14.67 -32.62
N PHE A 70 20.20 13.37 -32.94
CA PHE A 70 21.29 12.66 -33.62
C PHE A 70 20.72 11.86 -34.81
N ALA A 71 21.25 12.19 -35.98
CA ALA A 71 21.13 11.43 -37.22
C ALA A 71 22.03 10.18 -37.15
N ASP A 72 21.69 9.13 -37.90
CA ASP A 72 22.35 8.84 -39.18
C ASP A 72 22.19 7.36 -39.60
N ARG A 73 21.81 7.17 -40.87
CA ARG A 73 22.07 6.02 -41.79
C ARG A 73 21.62 4.60 -41.39
N SER A 74 21.17 3.72 -42.28
CA SER A 74 21.05 3.65 -43.74
C SER A 74 20.45 2.26 -44.05
N GLY A 75 19.74 2.08 -45.16
CA GLY A 75 19.54 0.73 -45.72
C GLY A 75 18.20 0.51 -46.41
N GLU A 76 18.13 1.01 -47.64
CA GLU A 76 17.18 0.63 -48.68
C GLU A 76 17.29 -0.86 -48.99
N PHE A 77 16.18 -1.61 -49.06
CA PHE A 77 15.98 -2.69 -50.03
C PHE A 77 14.50 -3.08 -50.13
N ASP A 78 13.94 -2.75 -51.28
CA ASP A 78 12.72 -3.28 -51.88
C ASP A 78 12.86 -4.81 -52.12
N SER A 79 11.80 -5.57 -51.82
CA SER A 79 11.38 -6.75 -52.59
C SER A 79 10.24 -7.50 -51.88
N THR A 80 9.08 -7.50 -52.53
CA THR A 80 8.00 -8.49 -52.34
C THR A 80 8.51 -9.87 -52.77
N PRO A 81 8.06 -10.98 -52.15
CA PRO A 81 7.26 -11.91 -52.96
C PRO A 81 6.17 -12.67 -52.18
N ALA A 82 5.07 -12.94 -52.88
CA ALA A 82 4.03 -13.92 -52.54
C ALA A 82 4.46 -15.37 -52.94
N PRO A 83 3.60 -16.39 -52.81
CA PRO A 83 3.65 -17.43 -51.79
C PRO A 83 4.22 -18.75 -52.31
N ARG A 84 4.81 -19.57 -51.42
CA ARG A 84 5.16 -20.97 -51.71
C ARG A 84 4.52 -21.92 -50.69
N GLN A 85 3.64 -22.76 -51.22
CA GLN A 85 3.14 -23.99 -50.60
C GLN A 85 4.28 -24.85 -50.04
N ARG A 86 4.15 -25.29 -48.79
CA ARG A 86 4.69 -26.57 -48.32
C ARG A 86 3.71 -27.26 -47.36
N SER A 87 3.03 -28.25 -47.94
CA SER A 87 2.83 -29.60 -47.41
C SER A 87 2.76 -29.78 -45.88
N SER A 88 1.52 -30.00 -45.41
CA SER A 88 1.09 -31.17 -44.65
C SER A 88 2.19 -31.96 -43.94
N PHE A 89 2.43 -31.61 -42.67
CA PHE A 89 2.77 -32.58 -41.64
C PHE A 89 1.71 -32.44 -40.54
N GLU A 90 0.90 -33.48 -40.46
CA GLU A 90 -0.10 -33.73 -39.44
C GLU A 90 0.67 -34.16 -38.17
N GLU A 91 0.66 -33.33 -37.14
CA GLU A 91 1.00 -33.74 -35.78
C GLU A 91 -0.03 -33.16 -34.80
N PRO A 92 -0.33 -33.90 -33.73
CA PRO A 92 -1.64 -33.94 -33.11
C PRO A 92 -1.97 -32.63 -32.42
N ALA A 93 -3.19 -32.16 -32.63
CA ALA A 93 -3.81 -31.09 -31.90
C ALA A 93 -3.86 -31.45 -30.40
N PHE A 94 -2.79 -31.15 -29.67
CA PHE A 94 -2.87 -30.85 -28.26
C PHE A 94 -3.76 -29.63 -28.15
N ASN A 95 -5.05 -29.88 -27.99
CA ASN A 95 -6.05 -28.92 -27.55
C ASN A 95 -5.73 -28.55 -26.10
N ARG A 96 -4.57 -27.93 -25.89
CA ARG A 96 -4.38 -27.00 -24.79
C ARG A 96 -5.11 -25.76 -25.27
N SER A 97 -6.41 -25.72 -24.99
CA SER A 97 -7.04 -24.47 -24.58
C SER A 97 -6.09 -23.88 -23.55
N VAL A 98 -5.15 -23.07 -24.03
CA VAL A 98 -4.44 -22.11 -23.21
C VAL A 98 -5.58 -21.26 -22.70
N GLU A 99 -6.07 -21.58 -21.51
CA GLU A 99 -6.90 -20.70 -20.72
C GLU A 99 -6.12 -19.41 -20.67
N ASN A 100 -6.47 -18.51 -21.59
CA ASN A 100 -6.10 -17.13 -21.54
C ASN A 100 -6.49 -16.69 -20.12
N PRO A 101 -5.56 -16.32 -19.24
CA PRO A 101 -5.90 -15.75 -17.94
C PRO A 101 -6.74 -14.47 -18.10
N ARG A 102 -6.79 -13.93 -19.33
CA ARG A 102 -7.65 -12.83 -19.76
C ARG A 102 -9.16 -13.12 -19.72
N ALA A 103 -9.60 -14.38 -19.71
CA ALA A 103 -11.04 -14.69 -19.62
C ALA A 103 -11.61 -14.58 -18.20
N MET A 104 -10.75 -14.53 -17.16
CA MET A 104 -11.15 -14.28 -15.76
C MET A 104 -11.31 -12.78 -15.43
N LEU A 105 -10.99 -11.87 -16.35
CA LEU A 105 -11.23 -10.41 -16.18
C LEU A 105 -12.69 -10.01 -16.42
N GLY A 106 -13.58 -10.98 -16.66
CA GLY A 106 -14.91 -10.81 -17.24
C GLY A 106 -15.95 -10.00 -16.47
N GLN A 107 -15.67 -9.51 -15.25
CA GLN A 107 -16.61 -8.61 -14.55
C GLN A 107 -15.94 -7.55 -13.66
N ARG A 108 -14.72 -7.07 -13.98
CA ARG A 108 -14.29 -5.81 -13.37
C ARG A 108 -15.05 -4.67 -14.03
N LYS A 109 -16.23 -4.35 -13.47
CA LYS A 109 -17.05 -3.22 -13.89
C LYS A 109 -16.18 -1.97 -13.96
N MET A 110 -16.25 -1.26 -15.07
CA MET A 110 -15.62 0.05 -15.23
C MET A 110 -16.11 0.97 -14.10
N VAL A 111 -15.22 1.38 -13.20
CA VAL A 111 -15.58 2.28 -12.10
C VAL A 111 -15.32 3.72 -12.50
N ARG A 112 -16.34 4.56 -12.35
CA ARG A 112 -16.25 6.00 -12.61
C ARG A 112 -15.84 6.72 -11.33
N ILE A 113 -14.69 7.39 -11.36
CA ILE A 113 -14.12 8.07 -10.20
C ILE A 113 -14.09 9.58 -10.45
N TYR A 114 -14.64 10.35 -9.52
CA TYR A 114 -14.50 11.81 -9.49
C TYR A 114 -13.36 12.22 -8.53
N PRO A 115 -12.25 12.78 -9.04
CA PRO A 115 -11.14 13.24 -8.22
C PRO A 115 -11.36 14.70 -7.81
N TYR A 116 -11.33 14.96 -6.50
CA TYR A 116 -11.39 16.32 -5.95
C TYR A 116 -10.12 16.65 -5.19
N GLY A 117 -9.31 17.56 -5.71
CA GLY A 117 -8.00 17.87 -5.13
C GLY A 117 -6.94 16.77 -5.30
N VAL A 118 -7.26 15.72 -6.07
CA VAL A 118 -6.36 14.62 -6.44
C VAL A 118 -5.98 14.77 -7.91
N ALA A 119 -4.72 14.47 -8.26
CA ALA A 119 -4.25 14.64 -9.62
C ALA A 119 -4.81 13.55 -10.54
N ARG A 120 -5.64 13.95 -11.52
CA ARG A 120 -6.28 13.05 -12.49
C ARG A 120 -5.29 12.13 -13.21
N ASN A 121 -4.20 12.67 -13.72
CA ASN A 121 -3.18 11.91 -14.44
C ASN A 121 -2.54 10.82 -13.57
N ARG A 122 -2.35 11.09 -12.27
CA ARG A 122 -1.80 10.12 -11.33
C ARG A 122 -2.80 9.02 -11.03
N LEU A 123 -4.08 9.36 -10.88
CA LEU A 123 -5.16 8.39 -10.68
C LEU A 123 -5.30 7.44 -11.88
N GLU A 124 -5.27 7.99 -13.10
CA GLU A 124 -5.26 7.20 -14.34
C GLU A 124 -4.04 6.27 -14.40
N GLN A 125 -2.84 6.78 -14.07
CA GLN A 125 -1.63 5.96 -14.02
C GLN A 125 -1.71 4.84 -12.98
N SER A 126 -2.22 5.12 -11.77
CA SER A 126 -2.42 4.12 -10.73
C SER A 126 -3.39 3.02 -11.18
N GLY A 127 -4.48 3.38 -11.85
CA GLY A 127 -5.42 2.43 -12.46
C GLY A 127 -4.77 1.53 -13.50
N HIS A 128 -4.01 2.13 -14.43
CA HIS A 128 -3.30 1.40 -15.47
C HIS A 128 -2.29 0.40 -14.90
N ARG A 129 -1.53 0.77 -13.87
CA ARG A 129 -0.54 -0.12 -13.23
C ARG A 129 -1.17 -1.32 -12.53
N LEU A 130 -2.34 -1.13 -11.91
CA LEU A 130 -3.08 -2.20 -11.26
C LEU A 130 -3.91 -3.04 -12.25
N GLY A 131 -3.91 -2.69 -13.53
CA GLY A 131 -4.77 -3.34 -14.53
C GLY A 131 -6.26 -3.17 -14.22
N ILE A 132 -6.62 -2.08 -13.52
CA ILE A 132 -7.99 -1.77 -13.15
C ILE A 132 -8.62 -0.96 -14.29
N PRO A 133 -9.77 -1.41 -14.83
CA PRO A 133 -10.55 -0.57 -15.71
C PRO A 133 -11.22 0.51 -14.83
N LEU A 134 -10.65 1.73 -14.81
CA LEU A 134 -11.27 2.94 -14.23
C LEU A 134 -11.48 4.06 -15.28
N GLN A 135 -12.50 4.90 -15.06
CA GLN A 135 -12.76 6.10 -15.85
C GLN A 135 -12.80 7.32 -14.93
N VAL A 136 -12.04 8.36 -15.25
CA VAL A 136 -12.07 9.61 -14.48
C VAL A 136 -13.14 10.55 -15.04
N VAL A 137 -14.16 10.85 -14.22
CA VAL A 137 -15.28 11.74 -14.57
C VAL A 137 -15.09 13.15 -14.02
N LYS A 138 -15.78 14.13 -14.62
CA LYS A 138 -15.67 15.55 -14.26
C LYS A 138 -16.75 16.04 -13.31
N LEU A 139 -17.84 15.28 -13.19
CA LEU A 139 -19.00 15.64 -12.39
C LEU A 139 -19.24 14.57 -11.34
N VAL A 140 -19.62 14.99 -10.13
CA VAL A 140 -19.92 14.09 -9.01
C VAL A 140 -21.10 13.17 -9.33
N GLU A 141 -22.07 13.66 -10.10
CA GLU A 141 -23.29 12.93 -10.46
C GLU A 141 -23.06 11.75 -11.41
N GLU A 142 -21.94 11.75 -12.14
CA GLU A 142 -21.54 10.66 -13.02
C GLU A 142 -20.67 9.62 -12.31
N ALA A 143 -20.24 9.90 -11.08
CA ALA A 143 -19.26 9.11 -10.37
C ALA A 143 -19.91 7.97 -9.58
N ASP A 144 -19.29 6.80 -9.63
CA ASP A 144 -19.59 5.70 -8.70
C ASP A 144 -18.82 5.89 -7.39
N VAL A 145 -17.70 6.61 -7.42
CA VAL A 145 -16.82 6.86 -6.28
C VAL A 145 -16.23 8.28 -6.35
N VAL A 146 -16.15 8.96 -5.21
CA VAL A 146 -15.37 10.21 -5.08
C VAL A 146 -14.05 9.94 -4.40
N MET A 147 -12.96 10.48 -4.94
CA MET A 147 -11.64 10.42 -4.32
C MET A 147 -11.14 11.83 -4.01
N THR A 148 -10.79 12.10 -2.76
CA THR A 148 -10.44 13.44 -2.30
C THR A 148 -9.26 13.45 -1.33
N LEU A 149 -8.61 14.58 -1.11
CA LEU A 149 -7.62 14.70 -0.04
C LEU A 149 -8.28 15.04 1.30
N ARG A 150 -7.62 14.64 2.40
CA ARG A 150 -8.07 14.92 3.78
C ARG A 150 -8.33 16.40 4.06
N THR A 151 -7.57 17.30 3.45
CA THR A 151 -7.74 18.75 3.57
C THR A 151 -9.10 19.20 3.05
N TYR A 152 -9.49 18.71 1.87
CA TYR A 152 -10.73 19.08 1.21
C TYR A 152 -11.95 18.46 1.90
N TYR A 153 -11.84 17.20 2.33
CA TYR A 153 -12.89 16.52 3.08
C TYR A 153 -13.27 17.27 4.36
N ARG A 154 -12.29 17.70 5.15
CA ARG A 154 -12.52 18.45 6.39
C ARG A 154 -13.20 19.80 6.19
N SER A 155 -12.92 20.47 5.08
CA SER A 155 -13.55 21.75 4.75
C SER A 155 -15.00 21.63 4.27
N ARG A 156 -15.54 20.41 4.10
CA ARG A 156 -16.90 20.15 3.60
C ARG A 156 -17.24 20.98 2.36
N GLN A 157 -16.36 20.93 1.35
CA GLN A 157 -16.58 21.63 0.08
C GLN A 157 -17.84 21.10 -0.63
N GLU A 158 -18.45 21.94 -1.47
CA GLU A 158 -19.71 21.63 -2.16
C GLU A 158 -19.69 20.27 -2.89
N PRO A 159 -18.64 19.86 -3.64
CA PRO A 159 -18.61 18.56 -4.30
C PRO A 159 -18.62 17.37 -3.33
N ILE A 160 -18.09 17.55 -2.12
CA ILE A 160 -18.03 16.52 -1.08
C ILE A 160 -19.39 16.42 -0.39
N MET A 161 -19.99 17.55 -0.03
CA MET A 161 -21.35 17.57 0.52
C MET A 161 -22.37 16.98 -0.46
N ASN A 162 -22.25 17.29 -1.74
CA ASN A 162 -23.11 16.73 -2.78
C ASN A 162 -22.93 15.22 -2.94
N ALA A 163 -21.71 14.72 -2.79
CA ALA A 163 -21.43 13.28 -2.81
C ALA A 163 -22.01 12.59 -1.57
N GLU A 164 -21.84 13.17 -0.37
CA GLU A 164 -22.42 12.67 0.88
C GLU A 164 -23.94 12.62 0.82
N ALA A 165 -24.59 13.69 0.36
CA ALA A 165 -26.05 13.77 0.23
C ALA A 165 -26.62 12.73 -0.74
N ARG A 166 -25.84 12.30 -1.74
CA ARG A 166 -26.21 11.26 -2.71
C ARG A 166 -25.81 9.85 -2.28
N GLY A 167 -25.13 9.70 -1.14
CA GLY A 167 -24.63 8.40 -0.67
C GLY A 167 -23.51 7.82 -1.53
N ILE A 168 -22.80 8.65 -2.31
CA ILE A 168 -21.65 8.21 -3.10
C ILE A 168 -20.47 8.01 -2.15
N PRO A 169 -19.80 6.84 -2.16
CA PRO A 169 -18.67 6.59 -1.28
C PRO A 169 -17.51 7.56 -1.56
N ILE A 170 -16.92 8.09 -0.48
CA ILE A 170 -15.84 9.07 -0.54
C ILE A 170 -14.57 8.46 0.05
N PHE A 171 -13.54 8.30 -0.79
CA PHE A 171 -12.22 7.83 -0.37
C PHE A 171 -11.30 9.01 -0.13
N VAL A 172 -10.78 9.08 1.09
CA VAL A 172 -9.98 10.21 1.56
C VAL A 172 -8.50 9.81 1.60
N LEU A 173 -7.70 10.41 0.71
CA LEU A 173 -6.27 10.19 0.64
C LEU A 173 -5.52 11.13 1.60
N ARG A 174 -4.42 10.62 2.16
CA ARG A 174 -3.48 11.40 2.99
C ARG A 174 -2.61 12.34 2.17
N ALA A 175 -2.22 11.91 0.97
CA ALA A 175 -1.34 12.64 0.09
C ALA A 175 -1.69 12.38 -1.37
N ASN A 176 -1.40 13.35 -2.24
CA ASN A 176 -1.58 13.24 -3.68
C ASN A 176 -0.40 12.47 -4.30
N THR A 177 -0.18 11.20 -3.96
CA THR A 177 0.93 10.38 -4.50
C THR A 177 0.41 9.15 -5.23
N ILE A 178 1.16 8.67 -6.23
CA ILE A 178 0.78 7.51 -7.03
C ILE A 178 0.60 6.27 -6.14
N ASN A 179 1.53 6.02 -5.21
CA ASN A 179 1.45 4.88 -4.29
C ASN A 179 0.20 4.94 -3.40
N GLN A 180 -0.18 6.13 -2.93
CA GLN A 180 -1.38 6.28 -2.07
C GLN A 180 -2.67 6.08 -2.88
N MET A 181 -2.69 6.49 -4.16
CA MET A 181 -3.78 6.20 -5.08
C MET A 181 -3.84 4.72 -5.46
N GLU A 182 -2.69 4.07 -5.70
CA GLU A 182 -2.62 2.62 -5.95
C GLU A 182 -3.17 1.84 -4.76
N GLN A 183 -2.74 2.18 -3.53
CA GLN A 183 -3.24 1.54 -2.31
C GLN A 183 -4.75 1.68 -2.17
N SER A 184 -5.27 2.91 -2.30
CA SER A 184 -6.70 3.16 -2.18
C SER A 184 -7.51 2.49 -3.31
N LEU A 185 -7.02 2.48 -4.55
CA LEU A 185 -7.68 1.78 -5.64
C LEU A 185 -7.70 0.27 -5.41
N ALA A 186 -6.62 -0.30 -4.93
CA ALA A 186 -6.59 -1.73 -4.68
C ALA A 186 -7.49 -2.14 -3.51
N GLU A 187 -7.61 -1.31 -2.46
CA GLU A 187 -8.63 -1.47 -1.41
C GLU A 187 -10.05 -1.42 -2.01
N ILE A 188 -10.35 -0.43 -2.85
CA ILE A 188 -11.67 -0.30 -3.52
C ILE A 188 -12.03 -1.56 -4.32
N PHE A 189 -11.05 -2.15 -4.99
CA PHE A 189 -11.25 -3.30 -5.87
C PHE A 189 -10.97 -4.64 -5.17
N ASN A 190 -10.81 -4.66 -3.83
CA ASN A 190 -10.42 -5.83 -3.04
C ASN A 190 -9.27 -6.62 -3.69
N LEU A 191 -8.34 -5.91 -4.32
CA LEU A 191 -7.13 -6.53 -4.82
C LEU A 191 -6.24 -6.82 -3.61
N PRO A 192 -5.62 -7.99 -3.51
CA PRO A 192 -4.66 -8.26 -2.45
C PRO A 192 -3.58 -7.16 -2.48
N GLN A 193 -3.66 -6.25 -1.51
CA GLN A 193 -2.68 -5.22 -1.21
C GLN A 193 -1.51 -5.76 -0.39
N ASP A 194 -1.53 -7.07 -0.13
CA ASP A 194 -0.51 -7.87 0.54
C ASP A 194 0.74 -8.05 -0.32
N THR A 195 1.33 -6.96 -0.78
CA THR A 195 2.77 -6.98 -1.05
C THR A 195 3.47 -6.63 0.26
N MET A 196 3.22 -5.47 0.86
CA MET A 196 4.00 -5.04 2.04
C MET A 196 3.73 -5.83 3.33
N ALA A 197 2.48 -6.20 3.63
CA ALA A 197 2.15 -6.96 4.84
C ALA A 197 2.52 -8.45 4.70
N ALA A 198 2.25 -9.07 3.54
CA ALA A 198 2.77 -10.41 3.25
C ALA A 198 4.30 -10.44 3.15
N ASP A 199 4.94 -9.40 2.61
CA ASP A 199 6.41 -9.28 2.61
C ASP A 199 6.92 -9.23 4.05
N TYR A 200 6.29 -8.44 4.93
CA TYR A 200 6.67 -8.37 6.34
C TYR A 200 6.49 -9.71 7.06
N GLU A 201 5.34 -10.37 6.90
CA GLU A 201 5.06 -11.66 7.51
C GLU A 201 6.04 -12.74 7.01
N ALA A 202 6.33 -12.76 5.71
CA ALA A 202 7.32 -13.66 5.13
C ALA A 202 8.73 -13.41 5.69
N ILE A 203 9.14 -12.14 5.80
CA ILE A 203 10.43 -11.75 6.39
C ILE A 203 10.51 -12.15 7.86
N ALA A 204 9.44 -11.92 8.63
CA ALA A 204 9.38 -12.25 10.05
C ALA A 204 9.46 -13.77 10.25
N ASN A 205 8.67 -14.55 9.51
CA ASN A 205 8.68 -16.01 9.56
C ASN A 205 10.05 -16.58 9.19
N GLN A 206 10.69 -16.03 8.16
CA GLN A 206 12.03 -16.44 7.75
C GLN A 206 13.09 -16.13 8.82
N THR A 207 12.99 -14.96 9.44
CA THR A 207 13.92 -14.52 10.48
C THR A 207 13.75 -15.33 11.76
N ASN A 208 12.51 -15.59 12.17
CA ASN A 208 12.18 -16.49 13.28
C ASN A 208 12.73 -17.91 13.03
N SER A 209 12.60 -18.42 11.82
CA SER A 209 13.16 -19.73 11.46
C SER A 209 14.69 -19.75 11.58
N ALA A 210 15.38 -18.69 11.16
CA ALA A 210 16.82 -18.56 11.31
C ALA A 210 17.25 -18.45 12.78
N ILE A 211 16.55 -17.66 13.58
CA ILE A 211 16.76 -17.54 15.04
C ILE A 211 16.62 -18.91 15.71
N GLN A 212 15.52 -19.61 15.43
CA GLN A 212 15.26 -20.95 15.97
C GLN A 212 16.37 -21.93 15.60
N ALA A 213 16.86 -21.90 14.35
CA ALA A 213 17.94 -22.78 13.93
C ALA A 213 19.25 -22.53 14.71
N VAL A 214 19.57 -21.26 15.01
CA VAL A 214 20.72 -20.88 15.85
C VAL A 214 20.53 -21.33 17.31
N LEU A 215 19.33 -21.11 17.88
CA LEU A 215 18.98 -21.58 19.23
C LEU A 215 19.04 -23.12 19.34
N ASN A 216 18.65 -23.83 18.28
CA ASN A 216 18.71 -25.29 18.18
C ASN A 216 20.12 -25.86 17.98
N GLY A 217 21.17 -25.03 17.91
CA GLY A 217 22.56 -25.49 17.91
C GLY A 217 23.36 -25.12 16.66
N GLN A 218 22.78 -24.45 15.67
CA GLN A 218 23.59 -23.93 14.56
C GLN A 218 24.48 -22.78 15.03
N ARG A 219 25.74 -22.78 14.60
CA ARG A 219 26.72 -21.74 14.96
C ARG A 219 26.35 -20.37 14.41
N TRP A 220 25.82 -20.33 13.18
CA TRP A 220 25.34 -19.12 12.52
C TRP A 220 24.40 -19.46 11.36
N VAL A 221 23.55 -18.50 10.98
CA VAL A 221 22.63 -18.60 9.83
C VAL A 221 22.64 -17.31 9.03
N ASP A 222 22.72 -17.44 7.70
CA ASP A 222 22.60 -16.33 6.76
C ASP A 222 21.15 -16.18 6.27
N LEU A 223 20.62 -14.97 6.39
CA LEU A 223 19.36 -14.59 5.76
C LEU A 223 19.57 -14.20 4.28
N PRO A 224 18.50 -14.17 3.46
CA PRO A 224 18.62 -13.67 2.08
C PRO A 224 19.06 -12.21 2.00
N PRO A 225 19.64 -11.79 0.87
CA PRO A 225 19.94 -10.38 0.62
C PRO A 225 18.71 -9.49 0.74
N ALA A 226 18.84 -8.39 1.48
CA ALA A 226 17.72 -7.54 1.84
C ALA A 226 18.09 -6.05 1.87
N ASN A 227 17.09 -5.20 1.59
CA ASN A 227 17.26 -3.74 1.67
C ASN A 227 17.51 -3.29 3.12
N ALA A 228 17.96 -2.05 3.30
CA ALA A 228 18.36 -1.54 4.62
C ALA A 228 17.23 -1.57 5.67
N GLY A 229 15.97 -1.34 5.26
CA GLY A 229 14.82 -1.37 6.17
C GLY A 229 14.54 -2.78 6.69
N VAL A 230 14.53 -3.76 5.79
CA VAL A 230 14.34 -5.17 6.14
C VAL A 230 15.46 -5.67 7.06
N ARG A 231 16.72 -5.33 6.76
CA ARG A 231 17.86 -5.71 7.61
C ARG A 231 17.78 -5.12 9.01
N ARG A 232 17.24 -3.91 9.16
CA ARG A 232 17.01 -3.30 10.48
C ARG A 232 16.04 -4.14 11.30
N ILE A 233 14.92 -4.54 10.72
CA ILE A 233 13.92 -5.40 11.38
C ILE A 233 14.57 -6.75 11.77
N GLN A 234 15.33 -7.35 10.85
CA GLN A 234 16.05 -8.62 11.12
C GLN A 234 17.04 -8.50 12.28
N HIS A 235 17.77 -7.38 12.37
CA HIS A 235 18.67 -7.09 13.48
C HIS A 235 17.90 -6.88 14.81
N GLU A 236 16.77 -6.17 14.78
CA GLU A 236 15.91 -5.96 15.95
C GLU A 236 15.37 -7.29 16.47
N MET A 237 14.85 -8.17 15.60
CA MET A 237 14.37 -9.51 15.97
C MET A 237 15.48 -10.40 16.56
N ALA A 238 16.68 -10.39 15.96
CA ALA A 238 17.82 -11.13 16.50
C ALA A 238 18.22 -10.63 17.89
N LYS A 239 18.18 -9.31 18.11
CA LYS A 239 18.47 -8.68 19.40
C LYS A 239 17.44 -9.04 20.47
N GLU A 240 16.15 -9.08 20.12
CA GLU A 240 15.08 -9.53 21.02
C GLU A 240 15.28 -10.99 21.46
N ALA A 241 15.76 -11.84 20.55
CA ALA A 241 16.14 -13.22 20.84
C ALA A 241 17.51 -13.36 21.55
N GLN A 242 18.14 -12.25 21.97
CA GLN A 242 19.46 -12.23 22.60
C GLN A 242 20.58 -12.85 21.75
N LEU A 243 20.47 -12.77 20.41
CA LEU A 243 21.48 -13.25 19.48
C LEU A 243 22.29 -12.09 18.88
N VAL A 244 23.56 -12.37 18.57
CA VAL A 244 24.44 -11.41 17.89
C VAL A 244 24.16 -11.46 16.39
N SER A 245 24.05 -10.30 15.74
CA SER A 245 23.79 -10.22 14.30
C SER A 245 24.72 -9.21 13.61
N GLN A 246 25.20 -9.55 12.41
CA GLN A 246 26.05 -8.67 11.60
C GLN A 246 25.62 -8.66 10.12
N SER A 247 25.71 -7.50 9.49
CA SER A 247 25.40 -7.34 8.06
C SER A 247 26.65 -7.56 7.19
N TYR A 248 26.61 -8.49 6.24
CA TYR A 248 27.69 -8.81 5.31
C TYR A 248 27.33 -8.54 3.85
N GLY A 249 28.33 -8.21 3.04
CA GLY A 249 28.20 -7.93 1.61
C GLY A 249 28.05 -6.44 1.27
N ARG A 250 27.87 -6.15 -0.02
CA ARG A 250 27.62 -4.80 -0.55
C ARG A 250 26.21 -4.73 -1.11
N GLU A 251 25.57 -3.58 -0.97
CA GLU A 251 24.28 -3.31 -1.61
C GLU A 251 24.37 -3.58 -3.13
N PRO A 252 23.38 -4.25 -3.75
CA PRO A 252 22.09 -4.72 -3.20
C PRO A 252 22.14 -6.11 -2.54
N ASN A 253 23.25 -6.85 -2.69
CA ASN A 253 23.39 -8.24 -2.22
C ASN A 253 23.77 -8.37 -0.73
N ARG A 254 23.53 -7.32 0.05
CA ARG A 254 23.88 -7.25 1.47
C ARG A 254 22.84 -8.01 2.30
N ARG A 255 23.31 -8.83 3.23
CA ARG A 255 22.49 -9.75 4.03
C ARG A 255 22.85 -9.71 5.51
N VAL A 256 21.96 -10.21 6.37
CA VAL A 256 22.21 -10.33 7.82
C VAL A 256 22.58 -11.77 8.13
N ARG A 257 23.65 -11.94 8.93
CA ARG A 257 24.04 -13.21 9.54
C ARG A 257 23.78 -13.13 11.04
N ILE A 258 23.11 -14.14 11.56
CA ILE A 258 22.81 -14.30 13.00
C ILE A 258 23.77 -15.35 13.56
N PHE A 259 24.30 -15.12 14.76
CA PHE A 259 25.29 -15.97 15.43
C PHE A 259 24.80 -16.39 16.81
N ARG A 260 25.27 -17.56 17.26
CA ARG A 260 25.26 -17.94 18.67
C ARG A 260 26.56 -17.46 19.31
N GLU A 261 26.46 -16.83 20.48
CA GLU A 261 27.62 -16.41 21.30
C GLU A 261 28.50 -17.60 21.68
#